data_AF-A0A1A8NFA8-F1
#
_entry.id   AF-A0A1A8NFA8-F1
#
_cell.length_a   1.000
_cell.length_b   1.000
_cell.length_c   1.000
_cell.angle_alpha   90.00
_cell.angle_beta   90.00
_cell.angle_gamma   90.00
#
_symmetry.space_group_name_H-M   'P 1'
#
loop_
_entity.id
_entity.type
_entity.pdbx_description
1 polymer ?
#
loop_
_entity_poly.entity_id
_entity_poly.type
_entity_poly.pdbx_seq_one_letter_code
_entity_poly.pdbx_strand_id
1 'polypeptide(L)'
;LQVVVQEGKLDLIMNPVFLKLIQVKWKLYGRFGAWLLLVLNFLLNVSWTTVSISVSVNRQSPDRYAFPQDWWRVVLVVLALLLTLGEVWREVQDILHSKKMFHLRQQWMERRLQEDLKCSHPMWPQERRFLLDETKRIHKMRGSYSQDLWNIFDWLVYSLLIASFSVHVTDVLQPSASLHTLSLRLFSISIILLWLRLMKHVRAFRVHDNSKANAMMQQAAVILQVEDSMPRLRSFYDDQYISKHCSPLADDCDNITVNPSYHHEMGHIKAEIKETLDQFLELQNQQQELQNQQKQELQTQNQELQNQQKQELQAIQAELKELRTLVQQLLQNGNDQT
;
A
#
# COMPACT_ATOMS: atom_id res chain seq x y z
N LEU A 1 8.13 3.34 2.31
CA LEU A 1 7.03 4.10 2.95
C LEU A 1 6.59 5.29 2.10
N GLN A 2 7.49 6.24 1.80
CA GLN A 2 7.19 7.45 1.00
C GLN A 2 6.44 7.17 -0.31
N VAL A 3 6.89 6.20 -1.11
CA VAL A 3 6.23 5.80 -2.36
C VAL A 3 4.83 5.22 -2.13
N VAL A 4 4.66 4.41 -1.08
CA VAL A 4 3.35 3.78 -0.76
C VAL A 4 2.32 4.83 -0.38
N VAL A 5 2.77 5.85 0.37
CA VAL A 5 1.92 6.98 0.80
C VAL A 5 1.57 7.89 -0.38
N GLN A 6 2.55 8.22 -1.22
CA GLN A 6 2.33 9.07 -2.40
C GLN A 6 1.39 8.44 -3.43
N GLU A 7 1.48 7.13 -3.64
CA GLU A 7 0.65 6.39 -4.60
C GLU A 7 -0.70 5.96 -3.99
N GLY A 8 -0.95 6.25 -2.71
CA GLY A 8 -2.22 5.93 -2.03
C GLY A 8 -2.56 4.43 -1.97
N LYS A 9 -1.56 3.54 -2.09
CA LYS A 9 -1.78 2.08 -2.13
C LYS A 9 -2.06 1.53 -0.74
N LEU A 10 -3.34 1.52 -0.37
CA LEU A 10 -3.84 1.06 0.94
C LEU A 10 -3.49 -0.41 1.22
N ASP A 11 -3.51 -1.28 0.22
CA ASP A 11 -3.20 -2.71 0.44
C ASP A 11 -1.74 -2.93 0.84
N LEU A 12 -0.84 -2.15 0.24
CA LEU A 12 0.59 -2.26 0.49
C LEU A 12 0.97 -1.71 1.87
N ILE A 13 0.27 -0.68 2.37
CA ILE A 13 0.56 -0.12 3.70
C ILE A 13 0.17 -1.06 4.85
N MET A 14 -0.75 -1.98 4.59
CA MET A 14 -1.24 -2.96 5.56
C MET A 14 -0.31 -4.17 5.72
N ASN A 15 0.76 -4.26 4.94
CA ASN A 15 1.77 -5.30 5.14
C ASN A 15 2.39 -5.18 6.56
N PRO A 16 2.56 -6.30 7.29
CA PRO A 16 3.04 -6.28 8.67
C PRO A 16 4.36 -5.53 8.87
N VAL A 17 5.25 -5.53 7.87
CA VAL A 17 6.51 -4.78 7.92
C VAL A 17 6.27 -3.26 7.96
N PHE A 18 5.37 -2.75 7.12
CA PHE A 18 5.03 -1.32 7.13
C PHE A 18 4.26 -0.93 8.40
N LEU A 19 3.37 -1.78 8.90
CA LEU A 19 2.63 -1.52 10.15
C LEU A 19 3.59 -1.38 11.34
N LYS A 20 4.53 -2.32 11.52
CA LYS A 20 5.55 -2.24 12.58
C LYS A 20 6.45 -1.02 12.42
N LEU A 21 6.90 -0.74 11.20
CA LEU A 21 7.73 0.42 10.92
C LEU A 21 7.02 1.74 11.30
N ILE A 22 5.75 1.89 10.91
CA ILE A 22 4.93 3.07 11.25
C ILE A 22 4.76 3.17 12.76
N GLN A 23 4.44 2.08 13.45
CA GLN A 23 4.25 2.09 14.91
C GLN A 23 5.51 2.49 15.67
N VAL A 24 6.66 1.93 15.30
CA VAL A 24 7.95 2.25 15.94
C VAL A 24 8.29 3.72 15.74
N LYS A 25 8.20 4.22 14.50
CA LYS A 25 8.46 5.63 14.18
C LYS A 25 7.48 6.59 14.85
N TRP A 26 6.19 6.22 14.90
CA TRP A 26 5.14 6.99 15.56
C TRP A 26 5.41 7.16 17.06
N LYS A 27 5.78 6.06 17.74
CA LYS A 27 6.07 6.05 19.18
C LYS A 27 7.34 6.83 19.52
N LEU A 28 8.36 6.78 18.65
CA LEU A 28 9.66 7.40 18.92
C LEU A 28 9.61 8.93 18.76
N TYR A 29 9.07 9.43 17.64
CA TYR A 29 9.08 10.88 17.36
C TYR A 29 7.86 11.40 16.60
N GLY A 30 7.11 10.54 15.89
CA GLY A 30 5.97 11.00 15.08
C GLY A 30 4.95 11.80 15.89
N ARG A 31 4.63 11.36 17.11
CA ARG A 31 3.68 12.08 18.00
C ARG A 31 4.21 13.44 18.46
N PHE A 32 5.44 13.47 18.98
CA PHE A 32 6.02 14.70 19.51
C PHE A 32 6.29 15.72 18.40
N GLY A 33 6.87 15.29 17.27
CA GLY A 33 7.14 16.15 16.13
C GLY A 33 5.87 16.73 15.53
N ALA A 34 4.81 15.94 15.39
CA ALA A 34 3.52 16.41 14.89
C ALA A 34 2.89 17.47 15.81
N TRP A 35 2.94 17.23 17.13
CA TRP A 35 2.45 18.20 18.12
C TRP A 35 3.29 19.48 18.12
N LEU A 36 4.61 19.36 18.04
CA LEU A 36 5.52 20.52 17.95
C LEU A 36 5.24 21.36 16.70
N LEU A 37 5.08 20.73 15.53
CA LEU A 37 4.73 21.43 14.28
C LEU A 37 3.38 22.15 14.38
N LEU A 38 2.38 21.50 15.00
CA LEU A 38 1.06 22.08 15.21
C LEU A 38 1.13 23.29 16.16
N VAL A 39 1.84 23.15 17.28
CA VAL A 39 2.02 24.22 18.27
C VAL A 39 2.77 25.40 17.67
N LEU A 40 3.87 25.17 16.93
CA LEU A 40 4.61 26.25 16.27
C LEU A 40 3.75 27.00 15.25
N ASN A 41 2.95 26.28 14.45
CA ASN A 41 2.01 26.91 13.53
C ASN A 41 0.90 27.68 14.26
N PHE A 42 0.40 27.16 15.36
CA PHE A 42 -0.57 27.87 16.19
C PHE A 42 0.01 29.16 16.79
N LEU A 43 1.23 29.08 17.35
CA LEU A 43 1.95 30.24 17.89
C LEU A 43 2.21 31.30 16.82
N LEU A 44 2.53 30.90 15.59
CA LEU A 44 2.65 31.81 14.45
C LEU A 44 1.34 32.57 14.18
N ASN A 45 0.22 31.86 14.15
CA ASN A 45 -1.11 32.46 13.93
C ASN A 45 -1.46 33.45 15.03
N VAL A 46 -1.26 33.05 16.30
CA VAL A 46 -1.49 33.93 17.46
C VAL A 46 -0.60 35.16 17.38
N SER A 47 0.69 35.00 17.07
CA SER A 47 1.64 36.12 16.98
C SER A 47 1.21 37.16 15.93
N TRP A 48 0.85 36.74 14.72
CA TRP A 48 0.37 37.66 13.68
C TRP A 48 -0.99 38.28 14.00
N THR A 49 -1.85 37.55 14.70
CA THR A 49 -3.13 38.08 15.18
C THR A 49 -2.90 39.18 16.21
N THR A 50 -1.99 38.96 17.17
CA THR A 50 -1.62 39.98 18.16
C THR A 50 -0.95 41.19 17.52
N VAL A 51 -0.08 40.99 16.51
CA VAL A 51 0.50 42.09 15.73
C VAL A 51 -0.59 42.91 15.06
N SER A 52 -1.52 42.28 14.33
CA SER A 52 -2.61 43.00 13.67
C SER A 52 -3.51 43.74 14.66
N ILE A 53 -3.86 43.14 15.80
CA ILE A 53 -4.66 43.81 16.83
C ILE A 53 -3.89 45.03 17.34
N SER A 54 -2.60 44.90 17.63
CA SER A 54 -1.77 46.01 18.11
C SER A 54 -1.73 47.18 17.10
N VAL A 55 -1.69 46.88 15.81
CA VAL A 55 -1.74 47.90 14.73
C VAL A 55 -3.11 48.58 14.66
N SER A 56 -4.20 47.83 14.92
CA SER A 56 -5.57 48.35 14.88
C SER A 56 -5.94 49.28 16.05
N VAL A 57 -5.35 49.05 17.23
CA VAL A 57 -5.67 49.79 18.45
C VAL A 57 -5.12 51.23 18.43
N ASN A 58 -3.95 51.47 17.81
CA ASN A 58 -3.30 52.79 17.81
C ASN A 58 -3.78 53.72 16.67
N ARG A 59 -5.07 53.68 16.31
CA ARG A 59 -5.63 54.43 15.16
C ARG A 59 -5.55 55.96 15.30
N GLN A 60 -5.38 56.49 16.52
CA GLN A 60 -5.57 57.92 16.82
C GLN A 60 -4.30 58.65 17.30
N SER A 61 -3.17 57.96 17.47
CA SER A 61 -1.93 58.57 17.97
C SER A 61 -1.05 59.05 16.80
N PRO A 62 -0.51 60.28 16.87
CA PRO A 62 0.42 60.79 15.84
C PRO A 62 1.73 59.98 15.79
N ASP A 63 2.18 59.49 16.95
CA ASP A 63 3.29 58.55 17.07
C ASP A 63 2.76 57.11 17.04
N ARG A 64 3.13 56.35 16.00
CA ARG A 64 2.73 54.95 15.82
C ARG A 64 3.30 54.03 16.91
N TYR A 65 4.50 54.34 17.38
CA TYR A 65 5.20 53.63 18.46
C TYR A 65 5.72 54.64 19.46
N ALA A 66 5.24 54.57 20.69
CA ALA A 66 5.74 55.39 21.79
C ALA A 66 6.66 54.53 22.69
N PHE A 67 7.96 54.78 22.62
CA PHE A 67 8.92 54.16 23.54
C PHE A 67 8.91 54.91 24.89
N PRO A 68 8.95 54.21 26.05
CA PRO A 68 9.23 52.78 26.23
C PRO A 68 7.99 51.86 26.25
N GLN A 69 6.77 52.38 26.29
CA GLN A 69 5.56 51.59 26.57
C GLN A 69 5.24 50.51 25.50
N ASP A 70 5.64 50.74 24.24
CA ASP A 70 5.36 49.84 23.11
C ASP A 70 6.49 48.85 22.75
N TRP A 71 7.51 48.67 23.61
CA TRP A 71 8.65 47.78 23.33
C TRP A 71 8.23 46.34 23.01
N TRP A 72 7.19 45.83 23.68
CA TRP A 72 6.67 44.48 23.51
C TRP A 72 6.08 44.25 22.11
N ARG A 73 5.55 45.28 21.45
CA ARG A 73 5.02 45.19 20.08
C ARG A 73 6.12 44.88 19.08
N VAL A 74 7.28 45.54 19.24
CA VAL A 74 8.46 45.29 18.41
C VAL A 74 8.95 43.85 18.61
N VAL A 75 9.00 43.38 19.85
CA VAL A 75 9.38 41.99 20.15
C VAL A 75 8.42 40.99 19.51
N LEU A 76 7.11 41.25 19.55
CA LEU A 76 6.11 40.39 18.89
C LEU A 76 6.26 40.38 17.37
N VAL A 77 6.52 41.53 16.74
CA VAL A 77 6.79 41.60 15.29
C VAL A 77 8.04 40.82 14.94
N VAL A 78 9.13 40.98 15.70
CA VAL A 78 10.38 40.21 15.49
C VAL A 78 10.13 38.72 15.64
N LEU A 79 9.41 38.30 16.69
CA LEU A 79 9.04 36.90 16.89
C LEU A 79 8.20 36.35 15.73
N ALA A 80 7.18 37.10 15.30
CA ALA A 80 6.32 36.71 14.18
C ALA A 80 7.11 36.55 12.87
N LEU A 81 8.07 37.45 12.61
CA LEU A 81 8.96 37.38 11.45
C LEU A 81 9.94 36.19 11.52
N LEU A 82 10.48 35.90 12.71
CA LEU A 82 11.35 34.72 12.88
C LEU A 82 10.58 33.42 12.66
N LEU A 83 9.34 33.34 13.16
CA LEU A 83 8.46 32.19 12.94
C LEU A 83 8.07 32.04 11.46
N THR A 84 7.75 33.13 10.75
CA THR A 84 7.47 33.04 9.29
C THR A 84 8.70 32.64 8.51
N LEU A 85 9.87 33.20 8.82
CA LEU A 85 11.11 32.82 8.16
C LEU A 85 11.43 31.34 8.38
N GLY A 86 11.22 30.83 9.59
CA GLY A 86 11.40 29.41 9.90
C GLY A 86 10.41 28.48 9.20
N GLU A 87 9.17 28.91 8.96
CA GLU A 87 8.20 28.17 8.14
C GLU A 87 8.56 28.21 6.66
N VAL A 88 8.89 29.39 6.10
CA VAL A 88 9.29 29.55 4.69
C VAL A 88 10.56 28.73 4.41
N TRP A 89 11.53 28.75 5.33
CA TRP A 89 12.74 27.94 5.20
C TRP A 89 12.42 26.45 5.11
N ARG A 90 11.53 25.93 5.97
CA ARG A 90 11.09 24.54 5.91
C ARG A 90 10.42 24.20 4.58
N GLU A 91 9.51 25.05 4.11
CA GLU A 91 8.84 24.85 2.82
C GLU A 91 9.83 24.85 1.65
N VAL A 92 10.84 25.73 1.69
CA VAL A 92 11.94 25.74 0.70
C VAL A 92 12.76 24.45 0.76
N GLN A 93 13.09 23.96 1.95
CA GLN A 93 13.79 22.68 2.10
C GLN A 93 12.98 21.53 1.50
N ASP A 94 11.67 21.50 1.71
CA ASP A 94 10.77 20.49 1.14
C ASP A 94 10.73 20.55 -0.40
N ILE A 95 10.69 21.76 -0.97
CA ILE A 95 10.77 21.95 -2.43
C ILE A 95 12.11 21.43 -2.97
N LEU A 96 13.22 21.81 -2.34
CA LEU A 96 14.55 21.42 -2.79
C LEU A 96 14.74 19.90 -2.71
N HIS A 97 14.31 19.30 -1.60
CA HIS A 97 14.34 17.85 -1.41
C HIS A 97 13.46 17.14 -2.44
N SER A 98 12.22 17.60 -2.64
CA SER A 98 11.30 17.04 -3.63
C SER A 98 11.83 17.14 -5.05
N LYS A 99 12.43 18.28 -5.45
CA LYS A 99 13.03 18.46 -6.77
C LYS A 99 14.22 17.54 -6.98
N LYS A 100 15.13 17.47 -5.99
CA LYS A 100 16.30 16.59 -6.05
C LYS A 100 15.87 15.13 -6.20
N MET A 101 14.95 14.66 -5.36
CA MET A 101 14.46 13.28 -5.41
C MET A 101 13.68 13.00 -6.70
N PHE A 102 12.91 13.95 -7.21
CA PHE A 102 12.22 13.82 -8.49
C PHE A 102 13.22 13.65 -9.64
N HIS A 103 14.24 14.50 -9.73
CA HIS A 103 15.27 14.38 -10.76
C HIS A 103 16.05 13.06 -10.68
N LEU A 104 16.44 12.64 -9.47
CA LEU A 104 17.13 11.37 -9.28
C LEU A 104 16.24 10.18 -9.69
N ARG A 105 14.95 10.21 -9.33
CA ARG A 105 13.99 9.17 -9.71
C ARG A 105 13.76 9.16 -11.22
N GLN A 106 13.61 10.33 -11.84
CA GLN A 106 13.45 10.46 -13.29
C GLN A 106 14.67 9.92 -14.03
N GLN A 107 15.88 10.33 -13.63
CA GLN A 107 17.13 9.83 -14.22
C GLN A 107 17.34 8.33 -14.01
N TRP A 108 16.94 7.79 -12.85
CA TRP A 108 17.01 6.35 -12.59
C TRP A 108 16.02 5.58 -13.48
N MET A 109 14.77 6.05 -13.59
CA MET A 109 13.77 5.41 -14.45
C MET A 109 14.16 5.47 -15.92
N GLU A 110 14.64 6.62 -16.39
CA GLU A 110 15.07 6.79 -17.78
C GLU A 110 16.22 5.83 -18.13
N ARG A 111 17.23 5.70 -17.26
CA ARG A 111 18.31 4.74 -17.45
C ARG A 111 17.80 3.31 -17.54
N ARG A 112 16.90 2.92 -16.63
CA ARG A 112 16.34 1.58 -16.61
C ARG A 112 15.50 1.26 -17.84
N LEU A 113 14.64 2.19 -18.27
CA LEU A 113 13.88 2.04 -19.51
C LEU A 113 14.79 1.97 -20.75
N GLN A 114 15.90 2.73 -20.77
CA GLN A 114 16.87 2.65 -21.86
C GLN A 114 17.59 1.30 -21.91
N GLU A 115 17.93 0.73 -20.74
CA GLU A 115 18.48 -0.62 -20.65
C GLU A 115 17.48 -1.67 -21.16
N ASP A 116 16.23 -1.61 -20.70
CA ASP A 116 15.16 -2.52 -21.12
C ASP A 116 14.86 -2.39 -22.63
N LEU A 117 14.91 -1.17 -23.18
CA LEU A 117 14.72 -0.92 -24.61
C LEU A 117 15.83 -1.54 -25.47
N LYS A 118 17.08 -1.59 -24.96
CA LYS A 118 18.21 -2.25 -25.66
C LYS A 118 18.05 -3.77 -25.68
N CYS A 119 17.49 -4.34 -24.62
CA CYS A 119 17.26 -5.79 -24.49
C CYS A 119 15.93 -6.26 -25.11
N SER A 120 15.13 -5.34 -25.65
CA SER A 120 13.83 -5.67 -26.24
C SER A 120 13.98 -6.56 -27.48
N HIS A 121 13.31 -7.73 -27.45
CA HIS A 121 13.43 -8.72 -28.51
C HIS A 121 12.68 -8.29 -29.79
N PRO A 122 13.25 -8.45 -31.00
CA PRO A 122 12.64 -7.98 -32.25
C PRO A 122 11.29 -8.64 -32.59
N MET A 123 11.03 -9.87 -32.12
CA MET A 123 9.73 -10.53 -32.29
C MET A 123 8.59 -9.92 -31.46
N TRP A 124 8.89 -9.06 -30.48
CA TRP A 124 7.90 -8.50 -29.55
C TRP A 124 7.81 -6.97 -29.68
N PRO A 125 7.30 -6.45 -30.81
CA PRO A 125 7.25 -5.01 -31.06
C PRO A 125 6.31 -4.25 -30.11
N GLN A 126 5.38 -4.96 -29.46
CA GLN A 126 4.44 -4.41 -28.50
C GLN A 126 5.15 -3.93 -27.23
N GLU A 127 6.11 -4.70 -26.71
CA GLU A 127 6.92 -4.33 -25.54
C GLU A 127 7.75 -3.07 -25.82
N ARG A 128 8.39 -3.01 -27.00
CA ARG A 128 9.13 -1.82 -27.42
C ARG A 128 8.23 -0.58 -27.51
N ARG A 129 7.01 -0.72 -28.05
CA ARG A 129 6.03 0.37 -28.11
C ARG A 129 5.60 0.81 -26.71
N PHE A 130 5.38 -0.13 -25.80
CA PHE A 130 5.04 0.14 -24.41
C PHE A 130 6.16 0.93 -23.70
N LEU A 131 7.42 0.51 -23.82
CA LEU A 131 8.56 1.21 -23.20
C LEU A 131 8.75 2.63 -23.77
N LEU A 132 8.53 2.83 -25.07
CA LEU A 132 8.56 4.17 -25.69
C LEU A 132 7.44 5.07 -25.17
N ASP A 133 6.24 4.52 -24.97
CA ASP A 133 5.12 5.26 -24.42
C ASP A 133 5.35 5.61 -22.95
N GLU A 134 5.90 4.68 -22.17
CA GLU A 134 6.26 4.92 -20.76
C GLU A 134 7.34 5.99 -20.63
N THR A 135 8.30 6.04 -21.55
CA THR A 135 9.30 7.12 -21.62
C THR A 135 8.63 8.49 -21.80
N LYS A 136 7.62 8.59 -22.68
CA LYS A 136 6.83 9.82 -22.85
C LYS A 136 6.03 10.16 -21.60
N ARG A 137 5.45 9.17 -20.91
CA ARG A 137 4.73 9.37 -19.65
C ARG A 137 5.65 9.91 -18.56
N ILE A 138 6.88 9.38 -18.44
CA ILE A 138 7.88 9.86 -17.48
C ILE A 138 8.25 11.33 -17.74
N HIS A 139 8.44 11.72 -19.00
CA HIS A 139 8.71 13.11 -19.36
C HIS A 139 7.53 14.05 -19.06
N LYS A 140 6.31 13.53 -19.08
CA LYS A 140 5.09 14.28 -18.73
C LYS A 140 4.83 14.33 -17.22
N MET A 141 5.51 13.52 -16.40
CA MET A 141 5.32 13.56 -14.95
C MET A 141 5.70 14.93 -14.40
N ARG A 142 4.80 15.51 -13.61
CA ARG A 142 5.02 16.76 -12.89
C ARG A 142 5.44 16.43 -11.46
N GLY A 143 6.33 17.22 -10.88
CA GLY A 143 6.77 17.00 -9.50
C GLY A 143 5.59 16.99 -8.52
N SER A 144 5.60 16.04 -7.58
CA SER A 144 4.55 15.82 -6.58
C SER A 144 4.18 17.11 -5.81
N TYR A 145 5.16 17.96 -5.52
CA TYR A 145 4.94 19.26 -4.86
C TYR A 145 3.95 20.18 -5.57
N SER A 146 3.96 20.20 -6.92
CA SER A 146 3.12 21.09 -7.72
C SER A 146 1.69 20.58 -7.92
N GLN A 147 1.41 19.34 -7.51
CA GLN A 147 0.09 18.74 -7.60
C GLN A 147 -0.76 19.05 -6.37
N ASP A 148 -0.14 19.41 -5.24
CA ASP A 148 -0.87 19.79 -4.03
C ASP A 148 -1.23 21.28 -4.06
N LEU A 149 -2.54 21.56 -4.15
CA LEU A 149 -3.09 22.91 -4.15
C LEU A 149 -2.81 23.68 -2.85
N TRP A 150 -2.63 22.96 -1.73
CA TRP A 150 -2.33 23.59 -0.45
C TRP A 150 -0.96 24.28 -0.44
N ASN A 151 0.02 23.74 -1.16
CA ASN A 151 1.34 24.36 -1.24
C ASN A 151 1.30 25.68 -2.02
N ILE A 152 0.50 25.74 -3.10
CA ILE A 152 0.29 26.98 -3.86
C ILE A 152 -0.42 28.02 -2.97
N PHE A 153 -1.42 27.57 -2.20
CA PHE A 153 -2.12 28.42 -1.25
C PHE A 153 -1.17 29.01 -0.19
N ASP A 154 -0.24 28.22 0.35
CA ASP A 154 0.75 28.70 1.34
C ASP A 154 1.63 29.82 0.79
N TRP A 155 2.12 29.69 -0.45
CA TRP A 155 2.90 30.75 -1.10
C TRP A 155 2.12 32.04 -1.33
N LEU A 156 0.82 31.93 -1.62
CA LEU A 156 -0.07 33.08 -1.72
C LEU A 156 -0.19 33.78 -0.35
N VAL A 157 -0.39 33.01 0.72
CA VAL A 157 -0.48 33.55 2.09
C VAL A 157 0.82 34.24 2.51
N TYR A 158 1.98 33.66 2.23
CA TYR A 158 3.27 34.29 2.52
C TYR A 158 3.49 35.57 1.72
N SER A 159 3.14 35.56 0.44
CA SER A 159 3.24 36.74 -0.41
C SER A 159 2.35 37.88 0.12
N LEU A 160 1.14 37.54 0.55
CA LEU A 160 0.21 38.51 1.15
C LEU A 160 0.71 39.02 2.51
N LEU A 161 1.32 38.17 3.32
CA LEU A 161 1.94 38.59 4.59
C LEU A 161 3.10 39.55 4.37
N ILE A 162 3.98 39.27 3.40
CA ILE A 162 5.10 40.14 3.05
C ILE A 162 4.58 41.49 2.55
N ALA A 163 3.52 41.49 1.72
CA ALA A 163 2.88 42.72 1.26
C ALA A 163 2.27 43.51 2.42
N SER A 164 1.54 42.86 3.33
CA SER A 164 0.93 43.48 4.51
C SER A 164 1.98 44.10 5.43
N PHE A 165 3.08 43.36 5.68
CA PHE A 165 4.20 43.84 6.47
C PHE A 165 4.92 45.00 5.80
N SER A 166 5.18 44.91 4.49
CA SER A 166 5.80 46.00 3.72
C SER A 166 4.99 47.28 3.79
N VAL A 167 3.66 47.18 3.62
CA VAL A 167 2.76 48.33 3.73
C VAL A 167 2.77 48.91 5.14
N HIS A 168 2.77 48.07 6.19
CA HIS A 168 2.91 48.51 7.58
C HIS A 168 4.22 49.26 7.83
N VAL A 169 5.34 48.74 7.31
CA VAL A 169 6.65 49.40 7.44
C VAL A 169 6.63 50.76 6.76
N THR A 170 6.10 50.86 5.53
CA THR A 170 5.97 52.17 4.84
C THR A 170 5.06 53.13 5.58
N ASP A 171 3.97 52.63 6.16
CA ASP A 171 3.05 53.41 6.96
C ASP A 171 3.78 53.98 8.19
N VAL A 172 4.66 53.20 8.84
CA VAL A 172 5.44 53.64 10.02
C VAL A 172 6.48 54.70 9.65
N LEU A 173 7.13 54.55 8.49
CA LEU A 173 8.14 55.50 8.02
C LEU A 173 7.53 56.81 7.50
N GLN A 174 6.35 56.73 6.89
CA GLN A 174 5.61 57.86 6.33
C GLN A 174 4.16 57.80 6.80
N PRO A 175 3.83 58.40 7.95
CA PRO A 175 2.49 58.37 8.49
C PRO A 175 1.48 58.98 7.51
N SER A 176 0.57 58.15 7.00
CA SER A 176 -0.49 58.57 6.10
C SER A 176 -1.79 57.82 6.41
N ALA A 177 -2.92 58.53 6.41
CA ALA A 177 -4.22 57.95 6.69
C ALA A 177 -4.64 56.86 5.67
N SER A 178 -4.19 57.00 4.41
CA SER A 178 -4.48 56.03 3.35
C SER A 178 -3.67 54.74 3.54
N LEU A 179 -2.38 54.86 3.84
CA LEU A 179 -1.49 53.72 4.11
C LEU A 179 -1.94 52.94 5.35
N HIS A 180 -2.39 53.64 6.39
CA HIS A 180 -2.92 53.01 7.60
C HIS A 180 -4.18 52.20 7.30
N THR A 181 -5.13 52.78 6.57
CA THR A 181 -6.35 52.07 6.16
C THR A 181 -6.04 50.87 5.28
N LEU A 182 -5.08 50.99 4.38
CA LEU A 182 -4.63 49.89 3.51
C LEU A 182 -3.96 48.78 4.33
N SER A 183 -3.08 49.13 5.26
CA SER A 183 -2.40 48.18 6.16
C SER A 183 -3.42 47.35 6.95
N LEU A 184 -4.44 48.00 7.54
CA LEU A 184 -5.50 47.30 8.29
C LEU A 184 -6.32 46.35 7.42
N ARG A 185 -6.68 46.77 6.19
CA ARG A 185 -7.42 45.92 5.25
C ARG A 185 -6.60 44.69 4.86
N LEU A 186 -5.31 44.89 4.56
CA LEU A 186 -4.40 43.80 4.18
C LEU A 186 -4.16 42.82 5.33
N PHE A 187 -3.97 43.31 6.56
CA PHE A 187 -3.86 42.45 7.74
C PHE A 187 -5.14 41.66 8.02
N SER A 188 -6.32 42.29 7.88
CA SER A 188 -7.60 41.61 8.07
C SER A 188 -7.76 40.42 7.11
N ILE A 189 -7.42 40.60 5.83
CA ILE A 189 -7.49 39.51 4.84
C ILE A 189 -6.42 38.46 5.16
N SER A 190 -5.21 38.88 5.50
CA SER A 190 -4.08 37.98 5.79
C SER A 190 -4.36 37.05 6.97
N ILE A 191 -4.95 37.55 8.06
CA ILE A 191 -5.26 36.74 9.25
C ILE A 191 -6.27 35.64 8.90
N ILE A 192 -7.33 35.97 8.16
CA ILE A 192 -8.35 34.98 7.77
C ILE A 192 -7.70 33.85 6.99
N LEU A 193 -6.84 34.17 6.01
CA LEU A 193 -6.14 33.17 5.21
C LEU A 193 -5.10 32.37 6.02
N LEU A 194 -4.46 33.00 7.01
CA LEU A 194 -3.56 32.31 7.94
C LEU A 194 -4.27 31.26 8.79
N TRP A 195 -5.43 31.59 9.35
CA TRP A 195 -6.23 30.62 10.10
C TRP A 195 -6.76 29.50 9.22
N LEU A 196 -7.13 29.79 7.97
CA LEU A 196 -7.46 28.74 6.98
C LEU A 196 -6.26 27.84 6.67
N ARG A 197 -5.05 28.39 6.61
CA ARG A 197 -3.81 27.62 6.43
C ARG A 197 -3.58 26.61 7.56
N LEU A 198 -4.03 26.87 8.79
CA LEU A 198 -3.93 25.91 9.90
C LEU A 198 -4.62 24.57 9.58
N MET A 199 -5.64 24.57 8.71
CA MET A 199 -6.32 23.35 8.28
C MET A 199 -5.40 22.36 7.56
N LYS A 200 -4.32 22.81 6.90
CA LYS A 200 -3.31 21.92 6.28
C LYS A 200 -2.71 20.97 7.32
N HIS A 201 -2.41 21.48 8.51
CA HIS A 201 -1.80 20.72 9.61
C HIS A 201 -2.83 19.85 10.35
N VAL A 202 -4.09 20.27 10.40
CA VAL A 202 -5.19 19.49 11.03
C VAL A 202 -5.71 18.39 10.10
N ARG A 203 -5.60 18.55 8.77
CA ARG A 203 -6.07 17.58 7.77
C ARG A 203 -5.52 16.18 7.98
N ALA A 204 -4.28 16.07 8.45
CA ALA A 204 -3.65 14.79 8.75
C ALA A 204 -4.36 13.98 9.85
N PHE A 205 -5.25 14.60 10.64
CA PHE A 205 -5.99 13.96 11.72
C PHE A 205 -7.47 13.66 11.41
N ARG A 206 -8.00 14.13 10.27
CA ARG A 206 -9.47 14.23 10.03
C ARG A 206 -10.14 12.98 9.41
N VAL A 207 -9.42 11.89 9.19
CA VAL A 207 -9.99 10.65 8.62
C VAL A 207 -9.79 9.51 9.62
N HIS A 208 -10.58 9.49 10.70
CA HIS A 208 -10.43 8.48 11.74
C HIS A 208 -11.44 7.32 11.66
N ASP A 209 -12.58 7.47 10.99
CA ASP A 209 -13.71 6.63 11.42
C ASP A 209 -14.14 5.47 10.52
N ASN A 210 -13.39 5.04 9.49
CA ASN A 210 -13.87 3.88 8.69
C ASN A 210 -12.87 2.88 8.11
N SER A 211 -11.55 2.97 8.32
CA SER A 211 -10.66 1.83 8.05
C SER A 211 -9.29 1.95 8.74
N LYS A 212 -8.81 0.84 9.32
CA LYS A 212 -7.47 0.71 9.90
C LYS A 212 -6.37 1.15 8.92
N ALA A 213 -6.54 0.83 7.63
CA ALA A 213 -5.62 1.21 6.57
C ALA A 213 -5.50 2.73 6.39
N ASN A 214 -6.62 3.47 6.44
CA ASN A 214 -6.61 4.94 6.32
C ASN A 214 -5.92 5.59 7.52
N ALA A 215 -6.13 5.07 8.73
CA ALA A 215 -5.45 5.58 9.92
C ALA A 215 -3.93 5.37 9.83
N MET A 216 -3.48 4.19 9.38
CA MET A 216 -2.05 3.91 9.20
C MET A 216 -1.45 4.75 8.07
N MET A 217 -2.22 5.02 7.01
CA MET A 217 -1.83 5.93 5.93
C MET A 217 -1.60 7.36 6.42
N GLN A 218 -2.50 7.88 7.26
CA GLN A 218 -2.33 9.22 7.84
C GLN A 218 -1.16 9.27 8.81
N GLN A 219 -0.99 8.28 9.69
CA GLN A 219 0.19 8.20 10.57
C GLN A 219 1.49 8.19 9.78
N ALA A 220 1.55 7.39 8.70
CA ALA A 220 2.70 7.38 7.81
C ALA A 220 2.94 8.73 7.15
N ALA A 221 1.89 9.42 6.68
CA ALA A 221 1.99 10.75 6.11
C ALA A 221 2.53 11.78 7.13
N VAL A 222 2.05 11.76 8.36
CA VAL A 222 2.55 12.64 9.45
C VAL A 222 4.00 12.34 9.78
N ILE A 223 4.39 11.05 9.87
CA ILE A 223 5.77 10.66 10.12
C ILE A 223 6.69 11.19 9.02
N LEU A 224 6.29 11.05 7.75
CA LEU A 224 7.06 11.57 6.63
C LEU A 224 7.19 13.10 6.71
N GLN A 225 6.10 13.80 7.04
CA GLN A 225 6.13 15.26 7.23
C GLN A 225 7.09 15.67 8.35
N VAL A 226 7.10 14.95 9.48
CA VAL A 226 8.01 15.20 10.60
C VAL A 226 9.46 14.89 10.23
N GLU A 227 9.71 13.80 9.49
CA GLU A 227 11.05 13.44 9.00
C GLU A 227 11.62 14.50 8.06
N ASP A 228 10.79 15.01 7.15
CA ASP A 228 11.18 16.05 6.19
C ASP A 228 11.41 17.39 6.93
N SER A 229 10.51 17.76 7.85
CA SER A 229 10.62 19.01 8.62
C SER A 229 11.77 19.05 9.61
N MET A 230 12.22 17.89 10.10
CA MET A 230 13.23 17.80 11.15
C MET A 230 14.28 16.73 10.83
N PRO A 231 15.20 16.99 9.89
CA PRO A 231 16.19 16.01 9.45
C PRO A 231 17.17 15.60 10.56
N ARG A 232 17.33 16.43 11.60
CA ARG A 232 18.13 16.07 12.79
C ARG A 232 17.52 14.91 13.57
N LEU A 233 16.19 14.74 13.57
CA LEU A 233 15.55 13.57 14.18
C LEU A 233 15.91 12.27 13.46
N ARG A 234 16.23 12.34 12.17
CA ARG A 234 16.75 11.20 11.41
C ARG A 234 18.11 10.72 11.94
N SER A 235 18.94 11.63 12.45
CA SER A 235 20.23 11.29 13.06
C SER A 235 20.10 10.61 14.43
N PHE A 236 19.00 10.82 15.15
CA PHE A 236 18.73 10.15 16.43
C PHE A 236 18.23 8.71 16.25
N TYR A 237 18.09 8.26 15.00
CA TYR A 237 17.62 6.94 14.64
C TYR A 237 18.70 6.23 13.82
N ASP A 238 19.26 5.15 14.37
CA ASP A 238 20.24 4.33 13.67
C ASP A 238 19.54 3.30 12.77
N ASP A 239 20.00 3.08 11.53
CA ASP A 239 19.49 2.02 10.64
C ASP A 239 19.57 0.65 11.32
N GLN A 240 20.51 0.49 12.26
CA GLN A 240 20.64 -0.68 13.13
C GLN A 240 19.43 -0.87 14.06
N TYR A 241 18.79 0.21 14.52
CA TYR A 241 17.56 0.16 15.33
C TYR A 241 16.34 -0.22 14.48
N ILE A 242 16.25 0.17 13.19
CA ILE A 242 15.19 -0.33 12.26
C ILE A 242 15.38 -1.82 12.12
N SER A 243 16.59 -2.23 11.76
CA SER A 243 16.89 -3.64 11.50
C SER A 243 16.53 -4.51 12.71
N LYS A 244 16.88 -4.08 13.92
CA LYS A 244 16.60 -4.85 15.14
C LYS A 244 15.11 -4.94 15.52
N HIS A 245 14.32 -3.88 15.31
CA HIS A 245 12.92 -3.84 15.79
C HIS A 245 11.85 -3.99 14.69
N CYS A 246 12.23 -3.80 13.42
CA CYS A 246 11.32 -3.88 12.26
C CYS A 246 11.68 -5.06 11.33
N SER A 247 12.74 -5.82 11.61
CA SER A 247 13.00 -7.06 10.89
C SER A 247 11.89 -8.07 11.22
N PRO A 248 11.26 -8.68 10.20
CA PRO A 248 10.29 -9.75 10.43
C PRO A 248 10.89 -10.98 11.13
N LEU A 249 12.23 -11.09 11.15
CA LEU A 249 12.96 -12.18 11.80
C LEU A 249 13.28 -11.92 13.29
N ALA A 250 13.00 -10.72 13.80
CA ALA A 250 13.31 -10.32 15.17
C ALA A 250 12.10 -10.38 16.11
N ASP A 251 10.93 -10.84 15.65
CA ASP A 251 9.94 -11.34 16.60
C ASP A 251 10.54 -12.58 17.23
N ASP A 252 10.87 -12.48 18.51
CA ASP A 252 11.27 -13.62 19.33
C ASP A 252 10.29 -14.76 19.07
N CYS A 253 10.80 -15.90 18.60
CA CYS A 253 10.04 -17.16 18.54
C CYS A 253 9.43 -17.54 19.91
N ASP A 254 9.82 -16.84 20.98
CA ASP A 254 9.42 -17.06 22.35
C ASP A 254 8.11 -16.35 22.74
N ASN A 255 7.65 -15.37 21.94
CA ASN A 255 6.42 -14.61 22.22
C ASN A 255 5.21 -15.02 21.36
N ILE A 256 5.26 -16.21 20.78
CA ILE A 256 4.03 -16.98 20.56
C ILE A 256 3.57 -17.41 21.96
N THR A 257 2.95 -16.48 22.70
CA THR A 257 1.90 -16.88 23.63
C THR A 257 0.95 -17.70 22.79
N VAL A 258 1.07 -19.02 22.95
CA VAL A 258 0.25 -20.05 22.35
C VAL A 258 -1.18 -19.68 22.68
N ASN A 259 -1.82 -18.93 21.80
CA ASN A 259 -3.21 -18.58 21.94
C ASN A 259 -3.95 -19.92 21.82
N PRO A 260 -4.59 -20.44 22.89
CA PRO A 260 -5.14 -21.80 22.92
C PRO A 260 -6.12 -22.07 21.77
N SER A 261 -6.71 -21.00 21.24
CA SER A 261 -7.59 -21.01 20.06
C SER A 261 -6.93 -21.60 18.81
N TYR A 262 -5.64 -21.35 18.56
CA TYR A 262 -4.95 -21.84 17.37
C TYR A 262 -4.68 -23.35 17.42
N HIS A 263 -4.41 -23.91 18.60
CA HIS A 263 -4.29 -25.36 18.75
C HIS A 263 -5.63 -26.06 18.54
N HIS A 264 -6.73 -25.42 18.93
CA HIS A 264 -8.07 -25.97 18.74
C HIS A 264 -8.49 -25.97 17.26
N GLU A 265 -8.27 -24.87 16.54
CA GLU A 265 -8.53 -24.80 15.10
C GLU A 265 -7.65 -25.76 14.30
N MET A 266 -6.35 -25.83 14.62
CA MET A 266 -5.44 -26.77 13.95
C MET A 266 -5.82 -28.24 14.25
N GLY A 267 -6.32 -28.51 15.46
CA GLY A 267 -6.85 -29.81 15.84
C GLY A 267 -8.08 -30.20 15.02
N HIS A 268 -9.01 -29.26 14.83
CA HIS A 268 -10.20 -29.46 13.99
C HIS A 268 -9.83 -29.72 12.53
N ILE A 269 -8.95 -28.89 11.95
CA ILE A 269 -8.48 -29.04 10.57
C ILE A 269 -7.78 -30.40 10.37
N LYS A 270 -6.97 -30.83 11.34
CA LYS A 270 -6.31 -32.14 11.29
C LYS A 270 -7.31 -33.30 11.35
N ALA A 271 -8.37 -33.17 12.15
CA ALA A 271 -9.42 -34.17 12.24
C ALA A 271 -10.21 -34.26 10.92
N GLU A 272 -10.56 -33.11 10.33
CA GLU A 272 -11.29 -33.03 9.06
C GLU A 272 -10.47 -33.58 7.88
N ILE A 273 -9.18 -33.26 7.82
CA ILE A 273 -8.26 -33.85 6.82
C ILE A 273 -8.17 -35.37 6.99
N LYS A 274 -8.08 -35.85 8.23
CA LYS A 274 -8.02 -37.29 8.52
C LYS A 274 -9.31 -37.99 8.08
N GLU A 275 -10.46 -37.44 8.41
CA GLU A 275 -11.77 -37.99 8.04
C GLU A 275 -11.95 -38.04 6.52
N THR A 276 -11.54 -36.98 5.82
CA THR A 276 -11.57 -36.94 4.35
C THR A 276 -10.63 -37.99 3.72
N LEU A 277 -9.46 -38.21 4.34
CA LEU A 277 -8.48 -39.20 3.87
C LEU A 277 -8.96 -40.63 4.11
N ASP A 278 -9.57 -40.89 5.28
CA ASP A 278 -10.14 -42.20 5.62
C ASP A 278 -11.30 -42.55 4.66
N GLN A 279 -12.18 -41.59 4.35
CA GLN A 279 -13.23 -41.76 3.33
C GLN A 279 -12.65 -42.05 1.94
N PHE A 280 -11.58 -41.36 1.54
CA PHE A 280 -10.94 -41.61 0.24
C PHE A 280 -10.31 -43.01 0.15
N LEU A 281 -9.68 -43.48 1.23
CA LEU A 281 -9.13 -44.83 1.33
C LEU A 281 -10.23 -45.91 1.24
N GLU A 282 -11.37 -45.68 1.89
CA GLU A 282 -12.50 -46.59 1.85
C GLU A 282 -13.10 -46.69 0.44
N LEU A 283 -13.24 -45.56 -0.26
CA LEU A 283 -13.68 -45.53 -1.66
C LEU A 283 -12.71 -46.27 -2.59
N GLN A 284 -11.39 -46.14 -2.39
CA GLN A 284 -10.41 -46.89 -3.17
C GLN A 284 -10.52 -48.41 -2.94
N ASN A 285 -10.68 -48.83 -1.69
CA ASN A 285 -10.84 -50.26 -1.37
C ASN A 285 -12.12 -50.85 -1.97
N GLN A 286 -13.24 -50.14 -1.89
CA GLN A 286 -14.49 -50.59 -2.51
C GLN A 286 -14.36 -50.73 -4.03
N GLN A 287 -13.68 -49.78 -4.68
CA GLN A 287 -13.44 -49.85 -6.12
C GLN A 287 -12.56 -51.04 -6.51
N GLN A 288 -11.55 -51.36 -5.70
CA GLN A 288 -10.68 -52.53 -5.86
C GLN A 288 -11.46 -53.84 -5.69
N GLU A 289 -12.34 -53.93 -4.69
CA GLU A 289 -13.19 -55.10 -4.44
C GLU A 289 -14.16 -55.34 -5.60
N LEU A 290 -14.80 -54.28 -6.10
CA LEU A 290 -15.74 -54.37 -7.23
C LEU A 290 -15.03 -54.87 -8.51
N GLN A 291 -13.81 -54.39 -8.76
CA GLN A 291 -13.00 -54.86 -9.88
C GLN A 291 -12.61 -56.35 -9.73
N ASN A 292 -12.28 -56.78 -8.52
CA ASN A 292 -11.95 -58.18 -8.26
C ASN A 292 -13.17 -59.09 -8.44
N GLN A 293 -14.35 -58.67 -7.97
CA GLN A 293 -15.61 -59.40 -8.16
C GLN A 293 -15.95 -59.54 -9.65
N GLN A 294 -15.90 -58.44 -10.41
CA GLN A 294 -16.15 -58.47 -11.86
C GLN A 294 -15.17 -59.39 -12.59
N LYS A 295 -13.89 -59.39 -12.20
CA LYS A 295 -12.88 -60.28 -12.79
C LYS A 295 -13.17 -61.74 -12.50
N GLN A 296 -13.65 -62.05 -11.30
CA GLN A 296 -13.98 -63.40 -10.86
C GLN A 296 -15.26 -63.94 -11.54
N GLU A 297 -16.27 -63.09 -11.71
CA GLU A 297 -17.47 -63.40 -12.49
C GLU A 297 -17.13 -63.67 -13.96
N LEU A 298 -16.30 -62.82 -14.57
CA LEU A 298 -15.88 -62.99 -15.96
C LEU A 298 -15.07 -64.28 -16.16
N GLN A 299 -14.23 -64.66 -15.18
CA GLN A 299 -13.50 -65.93 -15.22
C GLN A 299 -14.44 -67.13 -15.12
N THR A 300 -15.43 -67.06 -14.24
CA THR A 300 -16.42 -68.13 -14.05
C THR A 300 -17.25 -68.34 -15.32
N GLN A 301 -17.76 -67.27 -15.92
CA GLN A 301 -18.50 -67.34 -17.19
C GLN A 301 -17.66 -67.92 -18.34
N ASN A 302 -16.41 -67.51 -18.47
CA ASN A 302 -15.53 -68.07 -19.50
C ASN A 302 -15.29 -69.57 -19.31
N GLN A 303 -15.18 -70.03 -18.06
CA GLN A 303 -14.95 -71.44 -17.76
C GLN A 303 -16.21 -72.28 -18.00
N GLU A 304 -17.39 -71.75 -17.67
CA GLU A 304 -18.67 -72.39 -18.02
C GLU A 304 -18.86 -72.50 -19.54
N LEU A 305 -18.57 -71.43 -20.28
CA LEU A 305 -18.65 -71.43 -21.74
C LEU A 305 -17.71 -72.46 -22.37
N GLN A 306 -16.47 -72.56 -21.87
CA GLN A 306 -15.52 -73.58 -22.33
C GLN A 306 -16.00 -75.01 -22.04
N ASN A 307 -16.60 -75.23 -20.87
CA ASN A 307 -17.13 -76.54 -20.50
C ASN A 307 -18.31 -76.94 -21.38
N GLN A 308 -19.22 -76.00 -21.70
CA GLN A 308 -20.31 -76.22 -22.65
C GLN A 308 -19.80 -76.56 -24.04
N GLN A 309 -18.87 -75.78 -24.59
CA GLN A 309 -18.28 -76.05 -25.91
C GLN A 309 -17.62 -77.43 -25.95
N LYS A 310 -16.97 -77.85 -24.86
CA LYS A 310 -16.35 -79.17 -24.78
C LYS A 310 -17.38 -80.30 -24.75
N GLN A 311 -18.51 -80.12 -24.06
CA GLN A 311 -19.61 -81.08 -24.06
C GLN A 311 -20.27 -81.20 -25.43
N GLU A 312 -20.54 -80.08 -26.10
CA GLU A 312 -21.09 -80.07 -27.47
C GLU A 312 -20.16 -80.79 -28.45
N LEU A 313 -18.84 -80.53 -28.37
CA LEU A 313 -17.85 -81.21 -29.22
C LEU A 313 -17.85 -82.72 -28.99
N GLN A 314 -17.99 -83.17 -27.73
CA GLN A 314 -18.06 -84.59 -27.39
C GLN A 314 -19.35 -85.23 -27.93
N ALA A 315 -20.48 -84.54 -27.86
CA ALA A 315 -21.75 -85.01 -28.43
C ALA A 315 -21.65 -85.18 -29.95
N ILE A 316 -21.13 -84.17 -30.66
CA ILE A 316 -20.91 -84.23 -32.12
C ILE A 316 -19.96 -85.38 -32.50
N GLN A 317 -18.90 -85.60 -31.72
CA GLN A 317 -17.99 -86.73 -31.95
C GLN A 317 -18.66 -88.10 -31.76
N ALA A 318 -19.60 -88.21 -30.82
CA ALA A 318 -20.36 -89.44 -30.61
C ALA A 318 -21.32 -89.72 -31.77
N GLU A 319 -22.08 -88.70 -32.20
CA GLU A 319 -23.00 -88.80 -33.35
C GLU A 319 -22.26 -89.18 -34.64
N LEU A 320 -21.07 -88.60 -34.89
CA LEU A 320 -20.24 -88.95 -36.04
C LEU A 320 -19.75 -90.40 -36.01
N LYS A 321 -19.46 -90.95 -34.82
CA LYS A 321 -19.09 -92.36 -34.69
C LYS A 321 -20.28 -93.27 -35.00
N GLU A 322 -21.47 -92.91 -34.53
CA GLU A 322 -22.70 -93.66 -34.79
C GLU A 322 -23.05 -93.67 -36.29
N LEU A 323 -22.99 -92.51 -36.94
CA LEU A 323 -23.13 -92.40 -38.41
C LEU A 323 -22.11 -93.26 -39.16
N ARG A 324 -20.83 -93.25 -38.71
CA ARG A 324 -19.79 -94.09 -39.32
C ARG A 324 -20.11 -95.58 -39.20
N THR A 325 -20.63 -96.01 -38.05
CA THR A 325 -21.04 -97.41 -37.86
C THR A 325 -22.24 -97.80 -38.72
N LEU A 326 -23.22 -96.90 -38.86
CA LEU A 326 -24.38 -97.12 -39.75
C LEU A 326 -23.97 -97.20 -41.22
N VAL A 327 -23.05 -96.34 -41.68
CA VAL A 327 -22.51 -96.39 -43.04
C VAL A 327 -21.74 -97.70 -43.28
N GLN A 328 -20.96 -98.18 -42.30
CA GLN A 328 -20.29 -99.47 -42.41
C GLN A 328 -21.26 -100.65 -42.47
N GLN A 329 -22.37 -100.61 -41.73
CA GLN A 329 -23.43 -101.62 -41.82
C GLN A 329 -24.13 -101.60 -43.18
N LEU A 330 -24.41 -100.42 -43.73
CA LEU A 330 -25.01 -100.30 -45.06
C LEU A 330 -24.07 -100.79 -46.18
N LEU A 331 -22.76 -100.55 -46.05
CA LEU A 331 -21.75 -101.07 -46.98
C LEU A 331 -21.59 -102.60 -46.89
N GLN A 332 -21.72 -103.20 -45.70
CA GLN A 332 -21.73 -104.66 -45.57
C GLN A 332 -23.00 -105.28 -46.17
N ASN A 333 -24.17 -104.71 -45.91
CA ASN A 333 -25.43 -105.19 -46.51
C ASN A 333 -25.52 -104.96 -48.03
N GLY A 334 -24.82 -103.96 -48.57
CA GLY A 334 -24.77 -103.69 -50.02
C GLY A 334 -23.85 -104.63 -50.81
N ASN A 335 -22.85 -105.24 -50.18
CA ASN A 335 -21.96 -106.22 -50.84
C ASN A 335 -22.55 -107.64 -50.90
N ASP A 336 -23.64 -107.91 -50.18
CA ASP A 336 -24.38 -109.18 -50.22
C ASP A 336 -25.49 -109.20 -51.30
N GLN A 337 -25.62 -108.13 -52.09
CA GLN A 337 -26.46 -108.08 -53.30
C GLN A 337 -25.59 -107.82 -54.54
N THR A 338 -24.81 -108.84 -54.88
CA THR A 338 -24.40 -109.09 -56.27
C THR A 338 -25.55 -109.73 -57.04
#